data_AF-A0A7W6MA54-F1
#
_entry.id   AF-A0A7W6MA54-F1
#
_cell.length_a   1.000
_cell.length_b   1.000
_cell.length_c   1.000
_cell.angle_alpha   90.00
_cell.angle_beta   90.00
_cell.angle_gamma   90.00
#
_symmetry.space_group_name_H-M   'P 1'
#
loop_
_entity.id
_entity.type
_entity.pdbx_description
1 polymer ?
#
loop_
_entity_poly.entity_id
_entity_poly.type
_entity_poly.pdbx_seq_one_letter_code
_entity_poly.pdbx_strand_id
1 'polypeptide(L)'
;MTKTSLSLTAALSMFLALPLVAEQPRVYGPEHTYASVADVTLTREQRRHYNEFKNRKAYFGAFYAAAEGDGSFYSYSYHNLNTAKAVAKRGCEAYANGPCTFYGVAVPEGVDPNETFASGLGAITAHDLQGVYRDMQTTTGYGAFAISGAGDHGYSHGWPNMDEARATAIAYCEAEVAEEMTNIRIEDRRWARANGLTTCRVIDTYTPPSQ
;
A
#
# COMPACT_ATOMS: atom_id res chain seq x y z
N MET A 1 -35.64 60.04 11.14
CA MET A 1 -35.15 59.10 10.11
C MET A 1 -33.64 59.06 10.19
N THR A 2 -33.09 58.16 11.01
CA THR A 2 -31.65 58.02 11.25
C THR A 2 -31.17 56.74 10.57
N LYS A 3 -30.29 56.89 9.58
CA LYS A 3 -29.66 55.78 8.83
C LYS A 3 -28.46 55.28 9.62
N THR A 4 -28.52 54.04 10.08
CA THR A 4 -27.39 53.35 10.73
C THR A 4 -26.70 52.50 9.68
N SER A 5 -25.48 52.88 9.30
CA SER A 5 -24.64 52.14 8.36
C SER A 5 -23.86 51.06 9.10
N LEU A 6 -24.16 49.78 8.82
CA LEU A 6 -23.34 48.65 9.25
C LEU A 6 -22.10 48.54 8.34
N SER A 7 -20.91 48.63 8.91
CA SER A 7 -19.65 48.28 8.23
C SER A 7 -19.34 46.81 8.47
N LEU A 8 -19.28 46.02 7.39
CA LEU A 8 -18.92 44.61 7.40
C LEU A 8 -17.38 44.48 7.32
N THR A 9 -16.73 44.07 8.40
CA THR A 9 -15.29 43.81 8.41
C THR A 9 -15.04 42.37 7.97
N ALA A 10 -14.54 42.17 6.75
CA ALA A 10 -14.14 40.87 6.26
C ALA A 10 -12.81 40.45 6.93
N ALA A 11 -12.86 39.48 7.84
CA ALA A 11 -11.66 38.88 8.43
C ALA A 11 -11.02 37.91 7.42
N LEU A 12 -9.93 38.34 6.79
CA LEU A 12 -9.11 37.54 5.89
C LEU A 12 -8.34 36.50 6.73
N SER A 13 -8.83 35.26 6.78
CA SER A 13 -8.12 34.15 7.44
C SER A 13 -6.95 33.72 6.53
N MET A 14 -5.74 34.18 6.84
CA MET A 14 -4.52 33.64 6.24
C MET A 14 -4.32 32.20 6.76
N PHE A 15 -4.80 31.22 5.99
CA PHE A 15 -4.38 29.84 6.15
C PHE A 15 -2.91 29.75 5.75
N LEU A 16 -2.03 29.75 6.74
CA LEU A 16 -0.64 29.32 6.58
C LEU A 16 -0.67 27.87 6.08
N ALA A 17 -0.48 27.68 4.78
CA ALA A 17 -0.25 26.38 4.19
C ALA A 17 1.10 25.87 4.71
N LEU A 18 1.07 25.19 5.86
CA LEU A 18 2.22 24.44 6.32
C LEU A 18 2.56 23.42 5.23
N PRO A 19 3.81 23.35 4.76
CA PRO A 19 4.21 22.31 3.83
C PRO A 19 3.96 20.98 4.55
N LEU A 20 3.08 20.15 3.97
CA LEU A 20 2.99 18.74 4.30
C LEU A 20 4.36 18.15 3.96
N VAL A 21 5.23 18.04 4.96
CA VAL A 21 6.43 17.23 4.83
C VAL A 21 5.91 15.82 4.63
N ALA A 22 6.00 15.31 3.40
CA ALA A 22 5.67 13.94 3.10
C ALA A 22 6.59 13.07 3.97
N GLU A 23 6.02 12.43 4.99
CA GLU A 23 6.74 11.52 5.86
C GLU A 23 7.34 10.42 4.98
N GLN A 24 8.66 10.24 5.08
CA GLN A 24 9.33 9.21 4.28
C GLN A 24 8.66 7.86 4.59
N PRO A 25 8.36 7.05 3.57
CA PRO A 25 7.76 5.74 3.80
C PRO A 25 8.62 4.95 4.78
N ARG A 26 8.01 4.48 5.87
CA ARG A 26 8.70 3.61 6.82
C ARG A 26 9.15 2.35 6.08
N VAL A 27 10.44 2.04 6.16
CA VAL A 27 11.00 0.80 5.62
C VAL A 27 11.32 -0.13 6.78
N TYR A 28 10.89 -1.38 6.66
CA TYR A 28 11.18 -2.42 7.65
C TYR A 28 12.28 -3.34 7.15
N GLY A 29 12.92 -4.06 8.07
CA GLY A 29 13.84 -5.14 7.72
C GLY A 29 13.12 -6.34 7.07
N PRO A 30 13.88 -7.34 6.59
CA PRO A 30 13.31 -8.53 5.95
C PRO A 30 12.56 -9.45 6.92
N GLU A 31 12.77 -9.27 8.22
CA GLU A 31 12.18 -10.09 9.27
C GLU A 31 10.71 -9.77 9.48
N HIS A 32 9.93 -10.83 9.70
CA HIS A 32 8.48 -10.75 9.83
C HIS A 32 8.00 -11.73 10.90
N THR A 33 6.88 -11.37 11.53
CA THR A 33 6.22 -12.20 12.53
C THR A 33 4.84 -12.58 12.05
N TYR A 34 4.44 -13.81 12.37
CA TYR A 34 3.08 -14.28 12.17
C TYR A 34 2.38 -14.42 13.51
N ALA A 35 1.14 -13.93 13.57
CA ALA A 35 0.27 -14.17 14.70
C ALA A 35 -1.07 -14.71 14.22
N SER A 36 -1.58 -15.71 14.93
CA SER A 36 -3.00 -16.05 14.90
C SER A 36 -3.72 -15.14 15.90
N VAL A 37 -4.84 -14.56 15.48
CA VAL A 37 -5.58 -13.55 16.26
C VAL A 37 -7.00 -14.00 16.62
N ALA A 38 -7.44 -15.14 16.09
CA ALA A 38 -8.75 -15.70 16.39
C ALA A 38 -8.65 -17.19 16.72
N ASP A 39 -9.53 -17.63 17.61
CA ASP A 39 -9.70 -19.03 17.97
C ASP A 39 -10.70 -19.71 17.00
N VAL A 40 -10.34 -19.75 15.71
CA VAL A 40 -11.10 -20.47 14.69
C VAL A 40 -10.46 -21.83 14.47
N THR A 41 -11.24 -22.90 14.59
CA THR A 41 -10.78 -24.23 14.19
C THR A 41 -10.77 -24.32 12.67
N LEU A 42 -9.60 -24.21 12.06
CA LEU A 42 -9.43 -24.35 10.62
C LEU A 42 -9.72 -25.79 10.15
N THR A 43 -10.27 -25.95 8.95
CA THR A 43 -10.34 -27.26 8.26
C THR A 43 -8.94 -27.72 7.79
N ARG A 44 -8.84 -28.92 7.23
CA ARG A 44 -7.58 -29.42 6.66
C ARG A 44 -7.09 -28.53 5.51
N GLU A 45 -7.99 -28.13 4.62
CA GLU A 45 -7.66 -27.30 3.45
C GLU A 45 -7.28 -25.88 3.88
N GLN A 46 -8.03 -25.28 4.80
CA GLN A 46 -7.71 -23.97 5.36
C GLN A 46 -6.35 -23.96 6.07
N ARG A 47 -6.01 -25.02 6.82
CA ARG A 47 -4.67 -25.17 7.41
C ARG A 47 -3.56 -25.24 6.35
N ARG A 48 -3.80 -25.90 5.22
CA ARG A 48 -2.84 -25.92 4.10
C ARG A 48 -2.61 -24.50 3.58
N HIS A 49 -3.67 -23.77 3.24
CA HIS A 49 -3.56 -22.37 2.79
C HIS A 49 -2.89 -21.48 3.84
N TYR A 50 -3.19 -21.67 5.13
CA TYR A 50 -2.56 -20.88 6.19
C TYR A 50 -1.05 -21.17 6.30
N ASN A 51 -0.64 -22.43 6.12
CA ASN A 51 0.78 -22.76 6.06
C ASN A 51 1.47 -22.18 4.82
N GLU A 52 0.81 -22.14 3.66
CA GLU A 52 1.31 -21.44 2.48
C GLU A 52 1.51 -19.95 2.74
N PHE A 53 0.51 -19.30 3.36
CA PHE A 53 0.59 -17.90 3.80
C PHE A 53 1.79 -17.66 4.72
N LYS A 54 2.00 -18.50 5.73
CA LYS A 54 3.16 -18.43 6.65
C LYS A 54 4.51 -18.63 5.97
N ASN A 55 4.54 -19.21 4.77
CA ASN A 55 5.77 -19.41 4.02
C ASN A 55 6.05 -18.23 3.06
N ARG A 56 5.11 -17.28 2.92
CA ARG A 56 5.33 -16.04 2.16
C ARG A 56 6.11 -15.06 3.02
N LYS A 57 7.40 -14.91 2.77
CA LYS A 57 8.30 -13.94 3.44
C LYS A 57 7.96 -12.48 3.07
N ALA A 58 6.75 -12.06 3.37
CA ALA A 58 6.18 -10.78 3.00
C ALA A 58 5.33 -10.27 4.16
N TYR A 59 5.58 -9.04 4.59
CA TYR A 59 4.82 -8.41 5.66
C TYR A 59 3.74 -7.46 5.11
N PHE A 60 2.84 -7.09 6.03
CA PHE A 60 1.48 -6.63 5.77
C PHE A 60 0.70 -7.63 4.92
N GLY A 61 0.54 -8.82 5.49
CA GLY A 61 -0.35 -9.86 4.98
C GLY A 61 -1.46 -10.17 5.96
N ALA A 62 -2.58 -10.67 5.47
CA ALA A 62 -3.70 -11.10 6.30
C ALA A 62 -4.29 -12.40 5.76
N PHE A 63 -4.80 -13.22 6.66
CA PHE A 63 -5.48 -14.47 6.36
C PHE A 63 -6.89 -14.46 6.95
N TYR A 64 -7.87 -14.77 6.11
CA TYR A 64 -9.27 -14.93 6.49
C TYR A 64 -9.76 -16.34 6.15
N ALA A 65 -10.62 -16.88 7.01
CA ALA A 65 -11.26 -18.18 6.81
C ALA A 65 -12.76 -18.09 7.10
N ALA A 66 -13.55 -18.83 6.31
CA ALA A 66 -14.96 -19.05 6.58
C ALA A 66 -15.12 -19.97 7.81
N ALA A 67 -16.17 -19.73 8.61
CA ALA A 67 -16.48 -20.57 9.77
C ALA A 67 -16.97 -21.97 9.35
N GLU A 68 -17.58 -22.07 8.17
CA GLU A 68 -18.09 -23.31 7.59
C GLU A 68 -17.44 -23.56 6.21
N GLY A 69 -17.18 -24.83 5.90
CA GLY A 69 -16.53 -25.25 4.65
C GLY A 69 -15.04 -24.94 4.59
N ASP A 70 -14.47 -25.02 3.39
CA ASP A 70 -13.02 -24.88 3.15
C ASP A 70 -12.61 -23.47 2.67
N GLY A 71 -13.55 -22.52 2.72
CA GLY A 71 -13.34 -21.16 2.24
C GLY A 71 -12.22 -20.45 2.99
N SER A 72 -11.19 -19.98 2.30
CA SER A 72 -10.12 -19.16 2.87
C SER A 72 -9.42 -18.34 1.79
N PHE A 73 -8.79 -17.24 2.20
CA PHE A 73 -7.99 -16.41 1.31
C PHE A 73 -6.92 -15.66 2.12
N TYR A 74 -5.79 -15.38 1.48
CA TYR A 74 -4.75 -14.55 2.06
C TYR A 74 -4.26 -13.47 1.10
N SER A 75 -3.82 -12.37 1.68
CA SER A 75 -3.16 -11.27 1.01
C SER A 75 -1.75 -11.12 1.60
N TYR A 76 -0.80 -10.57 0.85
CA TYR A 76 0.58 -10.37 1.30
C TYR A 76 1.23 -9.23 0.52
N SER A 77 2.36 -8.71 1.03
CA SER A 77 3.17 -7.65 0.41
C SER A 77 2.48 -6.28 0.25
N TYR A 78 1.42 -5.99 1.00
CA TYR A 78 0.79 -4.66 0.95
C TYR A 78 1.62 -3.61 1.69
N HIS A 79 1.24 -2.32 1.56
CA HIS A 79 1.91 -1.22 2.26
C HIS A 79 1.31 -0.81 3.58
N ASN A 80 0.17 -1.40 3.93
CA ASN A 80 -0.41 -1.22 5.24
C ASN A 80 -1.31 -2.40 5.57
N LEU A 81 -1.41 -2.65 6.87
CA LEU A 81 -2.12 -3.80 7.39
C LEU A 81 -3.64 -3.75 7.11
N ASN A 82 -4.23 -2.54 7.07
CA ASN A 82 -5.67 -2.41 6.79
C ASN A 82 -6.02 -2.82 5.36
N THR A 83 -5.23 -2.40 4.39
CA THR A 83 -5.40 -2.83 2.99
C THR A 83 -5.23 -4.33 2.89
N ALA A 84 -4.20 -4.90 3.51
CA ALA A 84 -4.01 -6.35 3.52
C ALA A 84 -5.25 -7.08 4.07
N LYS A 85 -5.76 -6.64 5.24
CA LYS A 85 -6.97 -7.19 5.87
C LYS A 85 -8.19 -7.05 4.95
N ALA A 86 -8.41 -5.88 4.36
CA ALA A 86 -9.55 -5.61 3.49
C ALA A 86 -9.55 -6.49 2.23
N VAL A 87 -8.39 -6.63 1.58
CA VAL A 87 -8.24 -7.50 0.40
C VAL A 87 -8.44 -8.96 0.79
N ALA A 88 -7.81 -9.42 1.87
CA ALA A 88 -7.92 -10.81 2.30
C ALA A 88 -9.36 -11.19 2.66
N LYS A 89 -10.06 -10.30 3.39
CA LYS A 89 -11.46 -10.45 3.73
C LYS A 89 -12.32 -10.57 2.47
N ARG A 90 -12.17 -9.63 1.53
CA ARG A 90 -12.94 -9.65 0.28
C ARG A 90 -12.71 -10.92 -0.52
N GLY A 91 -11.45 -11.32 -0.69
CA GLY A 91 -11.10 -12.55 -1.42
C GLY A 91 -11.71 -13.78 -0.77
N CYS A 92 -11.69 -13.85 0.56
CA CYS A 92 -12.31 -14.94 1.30
C CYS A 92 -13.83 -14.95 1.13
N GLU A 93 -14.50 -13.80 1.29
CA GLU A 93 -15.95 -13.72 1.16
C GLU A 93 -16.43 -14.06 -0.25
N ALA A 94 -15.65 -13.67 -1.27
CA ALA A 94 -15.92 -14.03 -2.66
C ALA A 94 -15.73 -15.54 -2.93
N TYR A 95 -14.73 -16.17 -2.33
CA TYR A 95 -14.45 -17.60 -2.50
C TYR A 95 -15.41 -18.49 -1.68
N ALA A 96 -15.70 -18.11 -0.45
CA ALA A 96 -16.59 -18.82 0.47
C ALA A 96 -18.08 -18.58 0.18
N ASN A 97 -18.41 -17.56 -0.62
CA ASN A 97 -19.78 -17.09 -0.85
C ASN A 97 -20.53 -16.81 0.47
N GLY A 98 -19.84 -16.19 1.43
CA GLY A 98 -20.33 -16.00 2.79
C GLY A 98 -19.35 -15.21 3.67
N PRO A 99 -19.71 -14.91 4.93
CA PRO A 99 -18.85 -14.15 5.82
C PRO A 99 -17.58 -14.90 6.19
N CYS A 100 -16.47 -14.17 6.31
CA CYS A 100 -15.18 -14.71 6.75
C CYS A 100 -14.65 -14.02 8.01
N THR A 101 -13.94 -14.80 8.82
CA THR A 101 -13.31 -14.37 10.06
C THR A 101 -11.83 -14.14 9.86
N PHE A 102 -11.31 -13.04 10.43
CA PHE A 102 -9.89 -12.75 10.46
C PHE A 102 -9.18 -13.78 11.34
N TYR A 103 -8.22 -14.52 10.80
CA TYR A 103 -7.57 -15.61 11.53
C TYR A 103 -6.12 -15.30 11.88
N GLY A 104 -5.37 -14.69 10.97
CA GLY A 104 -3.96 -14.43 11.20
C GLY A 104 -3.39 -13.34 10.31
N VAL A 105 -2.20 -12.90 10.67
CA VAL A 105 -1.53 -11.74 10.09
C VAL A 105 -0.04 -11.99 9.94
N ALA A 106 0.56 -11.31 8.96
CA ALA A 106 2.00 -11.19 8.79
C ALA A 106 2.36 -9.71 8.91
N VAL A 107 3.17 -9.36 9.90
CA VAL A 107 3.64 -7.98 10.15
C VAL A 107 5.17 -7.96 10.24
N PRO A 108 5.82 -6.80 10.03
CA PRO A 108 7.25 -6.69 10.27
C PRO A 108 7.63 -7.07 11.71
N GLU A 109 8.86 -7.53 11.93
CA GLU A 109 9.34 -7.75 13.29
C GLU A 109 9.29 -6.44 14.12
N GLY A 110 8.81 -6.57 15.37
CA GLY A 110 8.63 -5.44 16.28
C GLY A 110 7.34 -4.62 16.08
N VAL A 111 6.51 -4.94 15.07
CA VAL A 111 5.16 -4.37 14.91
C VAL A 111 4.17 -5.22 15.69
N ASP A 112 3.27 -4.59 16.46
CA ASP A 112 2.19 -5.29 17.15
C ASP A 112 1.22 -5.89 16.11
N PRO A 113 0.98 -7.22 16.11
CA PRO A 113 0.01 -7.86 15.21
C PRO A 113 -1.43 -7.31 15.32
N ASN A 114 -1.75 -6.67 16.45
CA ASN A 114 -3.04 -6.04 16.69
C ASN A 114 -3.08 -4.55 16.29
N GLU A 115 -1.97 -3.98 15.82
CA GLU A 115 -1.93 -2.59 15.41
C GLU A 115 -2.88 -2.32 14.24
N THR A 116 -3.66 -1.25 14.35
CA THR A 116 -4.66 -0.91 13.32
C THR A 116 -4.06 -0.10 12.17
N PHE A 117 -2.97 0.64 12.38
CA PHE A 117 -2.46 1.60 11.39
C PHE A 117 -1.01 1.33 10.96
N ALA A 118 -0.52 0.11 11.17
CA ALA A 118 0.81 -0.26 10.74
C ALA A 118 0.93 -0.12 9.21
N SER A 119 1.88 0.72 8.78
CA SER A 119 2.12 1.06 7.39
C SER A 119 3.61 1.21 7.11
N GLY A 120 3.97 1.08 5.84
CA GLY A 120 5.33 1.19 5.31
C GLY A 120 5.50 0.40 4.02
N LEU A 121 6.69 0.40 3.43
CA LEU A 121 6.94 -0.32 2.18
C LEU A 121 6.97 -1.83 2.42
N GLY A 122 6.26 -2.60 1.60
CA GLY A 122 6.31 -4.06 1.62
C GLY A 122 7.72 -4.53 1.26
N ALA A 123 8.10 -5.75 1.66
CA ALA A 123 9.49 -6.22 1.56
C ALA A 123 10.10 -6.11 0.15
N ILE A 124 9.32 -6.42 -0.89
CA ILE A 124 9.76 -6.34 -2.30
C ILE A 124 9.98 -4.88 -2.71
N THR A 125 8.98 -4.02 -2.50
CA THR A 125 9.10 -2.60 -2.85
C THR A 125 10.17 -1.87 -2.04
N ALA A 126 10.37 -2.28 -0.78
CA ALA A 126 11.45 -1.79 0.06
C ALA A 126 12.82 -2.16 -0.53
N HIS A 127 13.01 -3.42 -0.93
CA HIS A 127 14.22 -3.89 -1.60
C HIS A 127 14.49 -3.08 -2.87
N ASP A 128 13.49 -2.87 -3.71
CA ASP A 128 13.67 -2.15 -4.97
C ASP A 128 13.93 -0.66 -4.76
N LEU A 129 13.26 -0.02 -3.80
CA LEU A 129 13.52 1.37 -3.45
C LEU A 129 14.92 1.55 -2.88
N GLN A 130 15.35 0.69 -1.94
CA GLN A 130 16.62 0.87 -1.22
C GLN A 130 17.84 0.33 -1.98
N GLY A 131 17.65 -0.65 -2.86
CA GLY A 131 18.68 -1.23 -3.70
C GLY A 131 18.62 -0.64 -5.10
N VAL A 132 17.88 -1.32 -5.99
CA VAL A 132 17.90 -1.08 -7.44
C VAL A 132 17.72 0.40 -7.81
N TYR A 133 16.66 1.04 -7.30
CA TYR A 133 16.40 2.44 -7.59
C TYR A 133 17.51 3.37 -7.09
N ARG A 134 18.00 3.18 -5.85
CA ARG A 134 19.07 4.00 -5.27
C ARG A 134 20.39 3.80 -6.00
N ASP A 135 20.72 2.56 -6.37
CA ASP A 135 21.94 2.20 -7.10
C ASP A 135 21.96 2.80 -8.51
N MET A 136 20.79 2.98 -9.12
CA MET A 136 20.64 3.63 -10.43
C MET A 136 20.72 5.16 -10.38
N GLN A 137 20.68 5.78 -9.20
CA GLN A 137 20.82 7.23 -9.10
C GLN A 137 22.28 7.63 -9.33
N THR A 138 22.57 8.07 -10.54
CA THR A 138 23.90 8.57 -10.93
C THR A 138 24.08 10.03 -10.51
N THR A 139 25.31 10.55 -10.55
CA THR A 139 25.59 11.99 -10.35
C THR A 139 24.94 12.89 -11.41
N THR A 140 24.30 12.33 -12.43
CA THR A 140 23.65 13.07 -13.51
C THR A 140 22.18 12.68 -13.66
N GLY A 141 21.31 13.67 -13.72
CA GLY A 141 19.88 13.50 -14.00
C GLY A 141 19.02 13.21 -12.77
N TYR A 142 17.72 13.43 -12.93
CA TYR A 142 16.68 13.29 -11.93
C TYR A 142 16.09 11.87 -11.93
N GLY A 143 15.57 11.46 -10.79
CA GLY A 143 14.85 10.19 -10.65
C GLY A 143 13.63 10.32 -9.74
N ALA A 144 12.69 9.40 -9.86
CA ALA A 144 11.51 9.32 -8.99
C ALA A 144 11.09 7.87 -8.80
N PHE A 145 10.45 7.58 -7.67
CA PHE A 145 9.87 6.28 -7.34
C PHE A 145 8.39 6.47 -7.01
N ALA A 146 7.52 5.71 -7.67
CA ALA A 146 6.07 5.74 -7.50
C ALA A 146 5.52 4.38 -7.08
N ILE A 147 4.40 4.39 -6.37
CA ILE A 147 3.79 3.21 -5.77
C ILE A 147 2.27 3.30 -5.81
N SER A 148 1.60 2.16 -5.97
CA SER A 148 0.14 2.02 -5.90
C SER A 148 -0.33 1.79 -4.45
N GLY A 149 -1.64 1.82 -4.23
CA GLY A 149 -2.22 1.45 -2.93
C GLY A 149 -2.15 -0.06 -2.64
N ALA A 150 -2.06 -0.90 -3.68
CA ALA A 150 -1.86 -2.34 -3.56
C ALA A 150 -0.40 -2.72 -3.38
N GLY A 151 0.49 -1.96 -4.01
CA GLY A 151 1.92 -2.01 -3.80
C GLY A 151 2.79 -2.30 -5.02
N ASP A 152 2.17 -2.31 -6.18
CA ASP A 152 2.83 -2.18 -7.48
C ASP A 152 3.64 -0.88 -7.50
N HIS A 153 4.77 -0.85 -8.21
CA HIS A 153 5.68 0.28 -8.21
C HIS A 153 6.35 0.52 -9.55
N GLY A 154 6.84 1.75 -9.72
CA GLY A 154 7.59 2.13 -10.92
C GLY A 154 8.61 3.18 -10.56
N TYR A 155 9.76 3.17 -11.21
CA TYR A 155 10.79 4.15 -10.94
C TYR A 155 11.49 4.61 -12.21
N SER A 156 12.05 5.80 -12.13
CA SER A 156 12.75 6.47 -13.22
C SER A 156 14.11 7.00 -12.73
N HIS A 157 15.05 7.14 -13.64
CA HIS A 157 16.38 7.69 -13.35
C HIS A 157 16.96 8.37 -14.61
N GLY A 158 17.92 9.27 -14.42
CA GLY A 158 18.66 9.90 -15.52
C GLY A 158 17.87 10.91 -16.36
N TRP A 159 16.70 11.38 -15.90
CA TRP A 159 15.88 12.35 -16.65
C TRP A 159 16.47 13.77 -16.57
N PRO A 160 16.25 14.64 -17.58
CA PRO A 160 16.82 15.99 -17.59
C PRO A 160 16.14 16.94 -16.61
N ASN A 161 14.91 16.63 -16.17
CA ASN A 161 14.16 17.40 -15.18
C ASN A 161 13.29 16.51 -14.28
N MET A 162 12.90 17.06 -13.13
CA MET A 162 12.11 16.34 -12.12
C MET A 162 10.69 16.01 -12.59
N ASP A 163 10.07 16.84 -13.43
CA ASP A 163 8.69 16.62 -13.87
C ASP A 163 8.58 15.40 -14.78
N GLU A 164 9.50 15.26 -15.74
CA GLU A 164 9.63 14.05 -16.57
C GLU A 164 9.95 12.81 -15.75
N ALA A 165 10.86 12.92 -14.76
CA ALA A 165 11.17 11.81 -13.86
C ALA A 165 9.91 11.31 -13.14
N ARG A 166 9.13 12.22 -12.56
CA ARG A 166 7.89 11.89 -11.84
C ARG A 166 6.84 11.29 -12.76
N ALA A 167 6.61 11.90 -13.93
CA ALA A 167 5.63 11.41 -14.89
C ALA A 167 5.97 10.00 -15.37
N THR A 168 7.24 9.71 -15.67
CA THR A 168 7.69 8.38 -16.07
C THR A 168 7.56 7.35 -14.94
N ALA A 169 7.93 7.69 -13.70
CA ALA A 169 7.77 6.78 -12.57
C ALA A 169 6.29 6.39 -12.34
N ILE A 170 5.39 7.37 -12.43
CA ILE A 170 3.93 7.12 -12.36
C ILE A 170 3.48 6.22 -13.51
N ALA A 171 3.89 6.51 -14.75
CA ALA A 171 3.50 5.71 -15.91
C ALA A 171 3.95 4.24 -15.81
N TYR A 172 5.15 3.98 -15.27
CA TYR A 172 5.61 2.61 -15.03
C TYR A 172 4.83 1.92 -13.91
N CYS A 173 4.53 2.61 -12.81
CA CYS A 173 3.65 2.08 -11.77
C CYS A 173 2.25 1.75 -12.33
N GLU A 174 1.67 2.64 -13.14
CA GLU A 174 0.36 2.42 -13.76
C GLU A 174 0.36 1.25 -14.74
N ALA A 175 1.48 1.00 -15.43
CA ALA A 175 1.64 -0.14 -16.32
C ALA A 175 1.66 -1.47 -15.53
N GLU A 176 2.40 -1.55 -14.43
CA GLU A 176 2.41 -2.74 -13.56
C GLU A 176 1.01 -2.99 -12.94
N VAL A 177 0.36 -1.94 -12.43
CA VAL A 177 -1.03 -2.03 -11.96
C VAL A 177 -1.95 -2.55 -13.07
N ALA A 178 -1.80 -2.08 -14.31
CA ALA A 178 -2.63 -2.53 -15.41
C ALA A 178 -2.42 -4.01 -15.74
N GLU A 179 -1.19 -4.50 -15.67
CA GLU A 179 -0.82 -5.91 -15.86
C GLU A 179 -1.47 -6.79 -14.78
N GLU A 180 -1.29 -6.45 -13.49
CA GLU A 180 -1.87 -7.21 -12.37
C GLU A 180 -3.39 -7.27 -12.44
N MET A 181 -4.04 -6.18 -12.87
CA MET A 181 -5.49 -6.12 -13.00
C MET A 181 -6.05 -7.01 -14.13
N THR A 182 -5.23 -7.56 -15.03
CA THR A 182 -5.73 -8.42 -16.13
C THR A 182 -6.31 -9.74 -15.63
N ASN A 183 -5.73 -10.31 -14.56
CA ASN A 183 -6.09 -11.61 -14.00
C ASN A 183 -7.17 -11.53 -12.90
N ILE A 184 -7.63 -10.33 -12.56
CA ILE A 184 -8.60 -10.08 -11.50
C ILE A 184 -10.02 -10.04 -12.08
N ARG A 185 -11.03 -10.51 -11.34
CA ARG A 185 -12.44 -10.44 -11.77
C ARG A 185 -12.91 -8.98 -11.91
N ILE A 186 -13.87 -8.71 -12.79
CA ILE A 186 -14.32 -7.34 -13.06
C ILE A 186 -14.88 -6.64 -11.81
N GLU A 187 -15.58 -7.38 -10.94
CA GLU A 187 -16.11 -6.84 -9.68
C GLU A 187 -14.99 -6.43 -8.72
N ASP A 188 -13.93 -7.23 -8.67
CA ASP A 188 -12.77 -7.00 -7.80
C ASP A 188 -11.91 -5.85 -8.31
N ARG A 189 -11.77 -5.69 -9.64
CA ARG A 189 -11.13 -4.51 -10.25
C ARG A 189 -11.86 -3.22 -9.89
N ARG A 190 -13.20 -3.22 -9.96
CA ARG A 190 -14.01 -2.04 -9.60
C ARG A 190 -13.83 -1.70 -8.12
N TRP A 191 -13.84 -2.71 -7.26
CA TRP A 191 -13.60 -2.51 -5.84
C TRP A 191 -12.19 -1.99 -5.56
N ALA A 192 -11.15 -2.54 -6.19
CA ALA A 192 -9.77 -2.09 -6.03
C ALA A 192 -9.62 -0.61 -6.39
N ARG A 193 -10.20 -0.18 -7.53
CA ARG A 193 -10.22 1.23 -7.95
C ARG A 193 -10.95 2.12 -6.94
N ALA A 194 -12.13 1.70 -6.47
CA ALA A 194 -12.93 2.47 -5.51
C ALA A 194 -12.24 2.63 -4.14
N ASN A 195 -11.29 1.75 -3.81
CA ASN A 195 -10.52 1.80 -2.56
C ASN A 195 -9.09 2.34 -2.77
N GLY A 196 -8.81 2.99 -3.90
CA GLY A 196 -7.52 3.63 -4.17
C GLY A 196 -6.34 2.67 -4.35
N LEU A 197 -6.59 1.37 -4.51
CA LEU A 197 -5.53 0.36 -4.62
C LEU A 197 -4.75 0.48 -5.93
N THR A 198 -5.36 1.04 -6.96
CA THR A 198 -4.78 1.19 -8.29
C THR A 198 -4.19 2.58 -8.53
N THR A 199 -4.21 3.47 -7.54
CA THR A 199 -3.76 4.85 -7.71
C THR A 199 -2.28 4.96 -7.40
N CYS A 200 -1.48 5.27 -8.42
CA CYS A 200 -0.05 5.48 -8.29
C CYS A 200 0.29 6.89 -7.79
N ARG A 201 1.28 6.99 -6.90
CA ARG A 201 1.83 8.26 -6.41
C ARG A 201 3.32 8.19 -6.19
N VAL A 202 4.02 9.31 -6.37
CA VAL A 202 5.45 9.43 -6.08
C VAL A 202 5.68 9.43 -4.57
N ILE A 203 6.63 8.63 -4.10
CA ILE A 203 7.01 8.50 -2.68
C ILE A 203 8.48 8.81 -2.40
N ASP A 204 9.33 8.83 -3.43
CA ASP A 204 10.71 9.28 -3.34
C ASP A 204 11.12 9.99 -4.63
N THR A 205 12.05 10.93 -4.50
CA THR A 205 12.65 11.64 -5.63
C THR A 205 14.13 11.84 -5.41
N TYR A 206 14.89 11.78 -6.49
CA TYR A 206 16.31 12.06 -6.52
C TYR A 206 16.60 13.30 -7.36
N THR A 207 17.34 14.24 -6.77
CA THR A 207 17.89 15.41 -7.43
C THR A 207 19.40 15.25 -7.50
N PRO A 208 20.03 15.36 -8.68
CA PRO A 208 21.48 15.24 -8.80
C PRO A 208 22.15 16.40 -8.05
N PRO A 209 23.37 16.21 -7.51
CA PRO A 209 24.13 17.30 -6.91
C PRO A 209 24.31 18.43 -7.92
N SER A 210 24.16 19.68 -7.47
CA SER A 210 24.52 20.85 -8.28
C SER A 210 26.01 20.74 -8.65
N GLN A 211 26.31 20.71 -9.96
CA GLN A 211 27.68 20.78 -10.46
C GLN A 211 28.28 22.17 -10.25
#